data_AF-R4KEK1-F1
#
_entry.id   AF-R4KEK1-F1
#
_cell.length_a   1.000
_cell.length_b   1.000
_cell.length_c   1.000
_cell.angle_alpha   90.00
_cell.angle_beta   90.00
_cell.angle_gamma   90.00
#
_symmetry.space_group_name_H-M   'P 1'
#
loop_
_entity.id
_entity.type
_entity.pdbx_description
1 polymer ?
#
loop_
_entity_poly.entity_id
_entity_poly.type
_entity_poly.pdbx_seq_one_letter_code
_entity_poly.pdbx_strand_id
1 'polypeptide(L)'
;MISTIYFNFITKDRLLAFLGKDDDKKLKKHDLINEITTLLCDNEILYKKFFNTFKKELAVFPTELEKILSCTTTERKRWTEEGKLSVVEYRQFKKYGKVLSHPVYNRWDIQLLSPDTIERWRAEHQKSVSDSRKTAAKKALRTKTKHDNLRQSFAQEWKEILVSWYCKGSPELAATFELAYWTVWISRWAKENNLKSRRAIKYTTEYQEKEQICYTLKNKSVKLLSKTPFAKLSFYMPDSPDKIYISFCDKHFEDFKDFRNNLGFNKMEYYDNNKKYINKCNKCIVDIDKNYYSLYYLEVSSETLSDITFSFHTPFPIGNEFWPPPKSLPAIEHYENDGIFRFGRPVLDEEKIVYREKDVLKRFNNAITKFLLYYQG
;
A
#
# COMPACT_ATOMS: atom_id res chain seq x y z
N MET A 1 47.07 -0.07 28.79
CA MET A 1 47.89 -1.12 28.15
C MET A 1 47.16 -1.62 26.91
N ILE A 2 47.81 -1.57 25.74
CA ILE A 2 47.20 -2.00 24.48
C ILE A 2 47.09 -3.53 24.43
N SER A 3 45.93 -4.08 24.01
CA SER A 3 45.77 -5.53 23.93
C SER A 3 46.63 -6.10 22.79
N THR A 4 47.42 -7.13 23.09
CA THR A 4 48.24 -7.83 22.08
C THR A 4 47.41 -8.41 20.94
N ILE A 5 46.12 -8.69 21.17
CA ILE A 5 45.15 -9.16 20.16
C ILE A 5 45.01 -8.16 19.00
N TYR A 6 45.18 -6.86 19.24
CA TYR A 6 45.03 -5.83 18.21
C TYR A 6 46.10 -5.92 17.12
N PHE A 7 47.28 -6.41 17.45
CA PHE A 7 48.38 -6.56 16.48
C PHE A 7 48.18 -7.73 15.53
N ASN A 8 47.22 -8.63 15.77
CA ASN A 8 46.89 -9.71 14.85
C ASN A 8 46.38 -9.17 13.50
N PHE A 9 45.76 -7.99 13.50
CA PHE A 9 45.20 -7.36 12.31
C PHE A 9 46.18 -6.45 11.55
N ILE A 10 47.42 -6.30 12.05
CA ILE A 10 48.45 -5.45 11.44
C ILE A 10 49.59 -6.35 10.92
N THR A 11 50.02 -6.15 9.67
CA THR A 11 51.12 -6.92 9.08
C THR A 11 52.49 -6.49 9.62
N LYS A 12 53.50 -7.38 9.54
CA LYS A 12 54.87 -7.09 9.99
C LYS A 12 55.41 -5.82 9.31
N ASP A 13 55.28 -5.71 7.99
CA ASP A 13 55.79 -4.59 7.19
C ASP A 13 55.22 -3.25 7.63
N ARG A 14 53.93 -3.25 8.03
CA ARG A 14 53.28 -2.04 8.51
C ARG A 14 53.72 -1.65 9.92
N LEU A 15 54.06 -2.61 10.77
CA LEU A 15 54.66 -2.34 12.08
C LEU A 15 56.09 -1.80 11.93
N LEU A 16 56.88 -2.36 11.01
CA LEU A 16 58.21 -1.86 10.66
C LEU A 16 58.14 -0.41 10.14
N ALA A 17 57.23 -0.13 9.21
CA ALA A 17 57.01 1.22 8.69
C ALA A 17 56.60 2.22 9.79
N PHE A 18 55.79 1.80 10.75
CA PHE A 18 55.41 2.65 11.89
C PHE A 18 56.61 2.97 12.81
N LEU A 19 57.52 2.01 12.99
CA LEU A 19 58.76 2.19 13.77
C LEU A 19 59.88 2.88 12.99
N GLY A 20 59.70 3.12 11.68
CA GLY A 20 60.74 3.67 10.81
C GLY A 20 61.95 2.74 10.62
N LYS A 21 61.72 1.42 10.65
CA LYS A 21 62.75 0.39 10.48
C LYS A 21 62.68 -0.24 9.09
N ASP A 22 63.85 -0.58 8.54
CA ASP A 22 63.96 -1.36 7.31
C ASP A 22 63.56 -2.83 7.53
N ASP A 23 63.16 -3.52 6.45
CA ASP A 23 62.77 -4.93 6.54
C ASP A 23 63.98 -5.84 6.76
N ASP A 24 64.19 -6.22 8.01
CA ASP A 24 65.13 -7.26 8.40
C ASP A 24 64.39 -8.61 8.53
N LYS A 25 64.87 -9.62 7.78
CA LYS A 25 64.38 -11.01 7.85
C LYS A 25 64.56 -11.65 9.23
N LYS A 26 65.49 -11.16 10.06
CA LYS A 26 65.75 -11.67 11.42
C LYS A 26 64.78 -11.13 12.46
N LEU A 27 64.17 -9.97 12.23
CA LEU A 27 63.19 -9.36 13.14
C LEU A 27 61.86 -10.13 13.09
N LYS A 28 61.44 -10.71 14.21
CA LYS A 28 60.14 -11.40 14.30
C LYS A 28 59.04 -10.39 14.64
N LYS A 29 57.82 -10.62 14.12
CA LYS A 29 56.64 -9.78 14.39
C LYS A 29 56.39 -9.61 15.90
N HIS A 30 56.59 -10.67 16.68
CA HIS A 30 56.44 -10.64 18.13
C HIS A 30 57.36 -9.62 18.82
N ASP A 31 58.61 -9.50 18.37
CA ASP A 31 59.59 -8.57 18.94
C ASP A 31 59.18 -7.12 18.66
N LEU A 32 58.67 -6.85 17.44
CA LEU A 32 58.11 -5.56 17.06
C LEU A 32 56.86 -5.19 17.89
N ILE A 33 56.01 -6.17 18.19
CA ILE A 33 54.81 -5.95 19.03
C ILE A 33 55.23 -5.55 20.44
N ASN A 34 56.21 -6.24 21.03
CA ASN A 34 56.71 -5.91 22.36
C ASN A 34 57.30 -4.52 22.40
N GLU A 35 58.15 -4.18 21.43
CA GLU A 35 58.75 -2.85 21.31
C GLU A 35 57.68 -1.75 21.19
N ILE A 36 56.71 -1.91 20.28
CA ILE A 36 55.60 -0.94 20.15
C ILE A 36 54.80 -0.87 21.44
N THR A 37 54.48 -2.01 22.06
CA THR A 37 53.71 -2.02 23.32
C THR A 37 54.43 -1.23 24.41
N THR A 38 55.75 -1.40 24.55
CA THR A 38 56.57 -0.63 25.49
C THR A 38 56.58 0.86 25.14
N LEU A 39 56.76 1.23 23.87
CA LEU A 39 56.75 2.63 23.43
C LEU A 39 55.40 3.32 23.66
N LEU A 40 54.30 2.57 23.57
CA LEU A 40 52.95 3.08 23.72
C LEU A 40 52.50 3.19 25.19
N CYS A 41 53.14 2.50 26.14
CA CYS A 41 52.66 2.41 27.52
C CYS A 41 52.55 3.78 28.22
N ASP A 42 53.46 4.72 27.94
CA ASP A 42 53.52 6.02 28.63
C ASP A 42 53.56 7.23 27.68
N ASN A 43 53.25 7.03 26.39
CA ASN A 43 53.28 8.09 25.38
C ASN A 43 51.92 8.26 24.71
N GLU A 44 51.07 9.10 25.28
CA GLU A 44 49.71 9.37 24.78
C GLU A 44 49.70 9.89 23.33
N ILE A 45 50.69 10.70 22.95
CA ILE A 45 50.81 11.24 21.59
C ILE A 45 51.07 10.10 20.60
N LEU A 46 52.01 9.21 20.94
CA LEU A 46 52.34 8.05 20.11
C LEU A 46 51.19 7.03 20.08
N TYR A 47 50.47 6.87 21.21
CA TYR A 47 49.25 6.07 21.32
C TYR A 47 48.18 6.57 20.35
N LYS A 48 47.87 7.87 20.37
CA LYS A 48 46.93 8.48 19.42
C LYS A 48 47.40 8.34 17.97
N LYS A 49 48.69 8.57 17.70
CA LYS A 49 49.28 8.39 16.37
C LYS A 49 49.13 6.95 15.87
N PHE A 50 49.33 5.96 16.74
CA PHE A 50 49.18 4.54 16.42
C PHE A 50 47.74 4.22 15.98
N PHE A 51 46.73 4.59 16.78
CA PHE A 51 45.33 4.31 16.43
C PHE A 51 44.86 5.06 15.18
N ASN A 52 45.36 6.29 14.96
CA ASN A 52 45.06 7.01 13.72
C ASN A 52 45.72 6.37 12.49
N THR A 53 46.94 5.87 12.63
CA THR A 53 47.68 5.19 11.54
C THR A 53 47.03 3.86 11.15
N PHE A 54 46.51 3.12 12.14
CA PHE A 54 45.89 1.81 11.97
C PHE A 54 44.37 1.84 12.10
N LYS A 55 43.73 2.98 11.81
CA LYS A 55 42.28 3.19 12.05
C LYS A 55 41.37 2.16 11.38
N LYS A 56 41.77 1.62 10.23
CA LYS A 56 41.01 0.59 9.50
C LYS A 56 41.23 -0.78 10.12
N GLU A 57 42.48 -1.16 10.36
CA GLU A 57 42.85 -2.46 10.90
C GLU A 57 42.29 -2.66 12.32
N LEU A 58 42.23 -1.57 13.08
CA LEU A 58 41.75 -1.55 14.46
C LEU A 58 40.28 -1.12 14.60
N ALA A 59 39.57 -0.95 13.49
CA ALA A 59 38.18 -0.52 13.49
C ALA A 59 37.30 -1.48 14.30
N VAL A 60 36.35 -0.92 15.05
CA VAL A 60 35.43 -1.67 15.91
C VAL A 60 34.25 -2.14 15.07
N PHE A 61 33.97 -3.44 15.13
CA PHE A 61 32.80 -4.01 14.48
C PHE A 61 31.51 -3.65 15.23
N PRO A 62 30.35 -3.62 14.57
CA PRO A 62 29.12 -3.19 15.20
C PRO A 62 28.73 -3.96 16.47
N THR A 63 28.95 -5.27 16.50
CA THR A 63 28.65 -6.12 17.67
C THR A 63 29.65 -5.93 18.81
N GLU A 64 30.89 -5.57 18.50
CA GLU A 64 31.89 -5.23 19.50
C GLU A 64 31.59 -3.86 20.10
N LEU A 65 31.23 -2.88 19.27
CA LEU A 65 30.83 -1.55 19.72
C LEU A 65 29.65 -1.61 20.68
N GLU A 66 28.63 -2.40 20.35
CA GLU A 66 27.46 -2.62 21.21
C GLU A 66 27.85 -3.13 22.61
N LYS A 67 28.86 -4.02 22.67
CA LYS A 67 29.40 -4.50 23.94
C LYS A 67 30.19 -3.43 24.67
N ILE A 68 31.10 -2.73 23.97
CA ILE A 68 31.94 -1.67 24.57
C ILE A 68 31.09 -0.56 25.16
N LEU A 69 30.08 -0.10 24.43
CA LEU A 69 29.21 1.01 24.85
C LEU A 69 27.98 0.55 25.64
N SER A 70 27.80 -0.76 25.85
CA SER A 70 26.61 -1.35 26.46
C SER A 70 25.31 -0.77 25.88
N CYS A 71 25.23 -0.74 24.54
CA CYS A 71 24.12 -0.15 23.80
C CYS A 71 23.42 -1.18 22.91
N THR A 72 22.15 -0.93 22.62
CA THR A 72 21.36 -1.76 21.70
C THR A 72 21.70 -1.48 20.24
N THR A 73 21.35 -2.39 19.34
CA THR A 73 21.47 -2.18 17.89
C THR A 73 20.71 -0.96 17.40
N THR A 74 19.55 -0.66 17.99
CA THR A 74 18.74 0.51 17.64
C THR A 74 19.45 1.80 18.04
N GLU A 75 20.01 1.85 19.25
CA GLU A 75 20.80 3.00 19.70
C GLU A 75 22.03 3.22 18.82
N ARG A 76 22.80 2.16 18.53
CA ARG A 76 23.96 2.23 17.64
C ARG A 76 23.60 2.82 16.28
N LYS A 77 22.55 2.28 15.63
CA LYS A 77 22.10 2.77 14.32
C LYS A 77 21.73 4.24 14.39
N ARG A 78 20.91 4.62 15.37
CA ARG A 78 20.51 6.01 15.60
C ARG A 78 21.72 6.93 15.82
N TRP A 79 22.65 6.57 16.69
CA TRP A 79 23.84 7.38 16.95
C TRP A 79 24.78 7.45 15.74
N THR A 80 24.78 6.43 14.88
CA THR A 80 25.49 6.48 13.60
C THR A 80 24.85 7.49 12.65
N GLU A 81 23.52 7.47 12.53
CA GLU A 81 22.74 8.42 11.70
C GLU A 81 22.83 9.86 12.22
N GLU A 82 22.87 10.03 13.54
CA GLU A 82 23.05 11.33 14.21
C GLU A 82 24.51 11.84 14.15
N GLY A 83 25.44 11.08 13.55
CA GLY A 83 26.86 11.46 13.44
C GLY A 83 27.63 11.42 14.77
N LYS A 84 27.05 10.82 15.81
CA LYS A 84 27.65 10.69 17.15
C LYS A 84 28.73 9.61 17.22
N LEU A 85 28.67 8.62 16.32
CA LEU A 85 29.68 7.58 16.19
C LEU A 85 30.51 7.80 14.92
N SER A 86 31.83 7.92 15.06
CA SER A 86 32.75 8.06 13.94
C SER A 86 32.85 6.78 13.12
N VAL A 87 32.28 6.78 11.91
CA VAL A 87 32.42 5.69 10.95
C VAL A 87 33.74 5.82 10.20
N VAL A 88 34.55 4.77 10.19
CA VAL A 88 35.83 4.71 9.45
C VAL A 88 35.58 4.32 8.00
N GLU A 89 34.81 3.27 7.78
CA GLU A 89 34.45 2.76 6.46
C GLU A 89 33.24 1.83 6.56
N TYR A 90 32.71 1.45 5.41
CA TYR A 90 31.69 0.43 5.28
C TYR A 90 32.30 -0.86 4.72
N ARG A 91 32.12 -1.98 5.43
CA ARG A 91 32.60 -3.29 5.01
C ARG A 91 31.47 -4.13 4.43
N GLN A 92 31.80 -4.91 3.42
CA GLN A 92 30.84 -5.74 2.72
C GLN A 92 30.97 -7.22 3.13
N PHE A 93 29.84 -7.91 3.18
CA PHE A 93 29.78 -9.36 3.35
C PHE A 93 28.61 -9.95 2.55
N LYS A 94 28.74 -11.21 2.13
CA LYS A 94 27.68 -11.91 1.40
C LYS A 94 26.78 -12.68 2.36
N LYS A 95 25.47 -12.51 2.24
CA LYS A 95 24.46 -13.28 2.98
C LYS A 95 23.24 -13.53 2.08
N TYR A 96 22.86 -14.80 1.92
CA TYR A 96 21.71 -15.22 1.10
C TYR A 96 21.73 -14.64 -0.34
N GLY A 97 22.88 -14.73 -1.01
CA GLY A 97 23.03 -14.20 -2.37
C GLY A 97 23.06 -12.67 -2.50
N LYS A 98 22.94 -11.92 -1.39
CA LYS A 98 23.01 -10.45 -1.37
C LYS A 98 24.34 -10.00 -0.77
N VAL A 99 24.93 -8.95 -1.36
CA VAL A 99 26.06 -8.22 -0.77
C VAL A 99 25.48 -7.18 0.19
N LEU A 100 25.77 -7.33 1.47
CA LEU A 100 25.33 -6.42 2.52
C LEU A 100 26.51 -5.57 2.99
N SER A 101 26.24 -4.32 3.33
CA SER A 101 27.23 -3.37 3.83
C SER A 101 26.96 -3.03 5.28
N HIS A 102 28.01 -2.89 6.10
CA HIS A 102 27.90 -2.47 7.49
C HIS A 102 29.02 -1.48 7.88
N PRO A 103 28.73 -0.49 8.72
CA PRO A 103 29.75 0.45 9.18
C PRO A 103 30.72 -0.23 10.15
N VAL A 104 31.98 0.19 10.13
CA VAL A 104 32.95 -0.05 11.19
C VAL A 104 33.43 1.28 11.74
N TYR A 105 33.78 1.29 13.03
CA TYR A 105 33.88 2.53 13.78
C TYR A 105 35.29 2.77 14.31
N ASN A 106 35.64 4.03 14.56
CA ASN A 106 36.95 4.40 15.06
C ASN A 106 37.11 3.97 16.53
N ARG A 107 38.05 3.08 16.80
CA ARG A 107 38.29 2.55 18.16
C ARG A 107 38.74 3.64 19.13
N TRP A 108 39.59 4.55 18.68
CA TRP A 108 40.09 5.63 19.53
C TRP A 108 38.93 6.52 20.00
N ASP A 109 38.08 6.96 19.07
CA ASP A 109 36.94 7.81 19.40
C ASP A 109 35.97 7.11 20.36
N ILE A 110 35.76 5.80 20.20
CA ILE A 110 34.93 4.99 21.10
C ILE A 110 35.53 4.92 22.50
N GLN A 111 36.86 4.75 22.62
CA GLN A 111 37.54 4.71 23.91
C GLN A 111 37.47 6.04 24.68
N LEU A 112 37.30 7.16 23.97
CA LEU A 112 37.12 8.47 24.56
C LEU A 112 35.68 8.74 25.02
N LEU A 113 34.71 7.89 24.66
CA LEU A 113 33.32 8.07 25.09
C LEU A 113 33.18 7.70 26.57
N SER A 114 32.85 8.69 27.38
CA SER A 114 32.50 8.49 28.78
C SER A 114 31.07 7.92 28.94
N PRO A 115 30.79 7.17 30.01
CA PRO A 115 29.43 6.77 30.37
C PRO A 115 28.46 7.98 30.41
N ASP A 116 28.89 9.13 30.91
CA ASP A 116 28.10 10.36 30.95
C ASP A 116 27.73 10.88 29.55
N THR A 117 28.63 10.72 28.57
CA THR A 117 28.34 11.10 27.18
C THR A 117 27.24 10.21 26.60
N ILE A 118 27.31 8.90 26.85
CA ILE A 118 26.31 7.94 26.41
C ILE A 118 24.96 8.23 27.07
N GLU A 119 24.94 8.49 28.37
CA GLU A 119 23.71 8.76 29.10
C GLU A 119 23.07 10.09 28.65
N ARG A 120 23.88 11.12 28.39
CA ARG A 120 23.41 12.36 27.78
C ARG A 120 22.74 12.11 26.42
N TRP A 121 23.32 11.29 25.54
CA TRP A 121 22.70 10.98 24.25
C TRP A 121 21.37 10.25 24.40
N ARG A 122 21.21 9.40 25.42
CA ARG A 122 19.93 8.74 25.74
C ARG A 122 18.90 9.74 26.24
N ALA A 123 19.29 10.63 27.16
CA ALA A 123 18.44 11.68 27.69
C ALA A 123 17.96 12.66 26.60
N GLU A 124 18.85 13.07 25.69
CA GLU A 124 18.51 13.88 24.51
C GLU A 124 17.45 13.18 23.64
N HIS A 125 17.63 11.90 23.35
CA HIS A 125 16.67 11.14 22.56
C HIS A 125 15.32 11.02 23.27
N GLN A 126 15.30 10.73 24.57
CA GLN A 126 14.05 10.65 25.35
C GLN A 126 13.30 11.98 25.33
N LYS A 127 14.02 13.11 25.46
CA LYS A 127 13.43 14.45 25.34
C LYS A 127 12.83 14.67 23.94
N SER A 128 13.58 14.38 22.89
CA SER A 128 13.09 14.47 21.49
C SER A 128 11.85 13.62 21.25
N VAL A 129 11.82 12.38 21.76
CA VAL A 129 10.64 11.49 21.67
C VAL A 129 9.45 12.08 22.40
N SER A 130 9.65 12.64 23.60
CA SER A 130 8.59 13.31 24.37
C SER A 130 8.02 14.51 23.61
N ASP A 131 8.88 15.35 23.04
CA ASP A 131 8.45 16.54 22.28
C ASP A 131 7.77 16.16 20.96
N SER A 132 8.26 15.13 20.29
CA SER A 132 7.62 14.54 19.10
C SER A 132 6.24 13.98 19.44
N ARG A 133 6.08 13.28 20.57
CA ARG A 133 4.78 12.80 21.06
C ARG A 133 3.81 13.93 21.35
N LYS A 134 4.26 15.00 22.02
CA LYS A 134 3.43 16.21 22.26
C LYS A 134 2.99 16.85 20.95
N THR A 135 3.89 16.96 19.98
CA THR A 135 3.60 17.54 18.66
C THR A 135 2.61 16.68 17.87
N ALA A 136 2.82 15.35 17.87
CA ALA A 136 1.91 14.40 17.26
C ALA A 136 0.51 14.45 17.91
N ALA A 137 0.43 14.55 19.25
CA ALA A 137 -0.83 14.71 19.97
C ALA A 137 -1.57 16.01 19.57
N LYS A 138 -0.84 17.13 19.48
CA LYS A 138 -1.42 18.41 19.00
C LYS A 138 -1.91 18.30 17.55
N LYS A 139 -1.16 17.65 16.66
CA LYS A 139 -1.55 17.42 15.26
C LYS A 139 -2.78 16.51 15.17
N ALA A 140 -2.83 15.45 15.97
CA ALA A 140 -3.97 14.55 16.05
C ALA A 140 -5.24 15.26 16.53
N LEU A 141 -5.12 16.12 17.55
CA LEU A 141 -6.23 16.94 18.04
C LEU A 141 -6.76 17.88 16.95
N ARG A 142 -5.87 18.62 16.27
CA ARG A 142 -6.25 19.51 15.15
C ARG A 142 -6.95 18.75 14.02
N THR A 143 -6.44 17.57 13.67
CA THR A 143 -7.03 16.72 12.64
C THR A 143 -8.41 16.22 13.06
N LYS A 144 -8.56 15.80 14.32
CA LYS A 144 -9.84 15.38 14.89
C LYS A 144 -10.87 16.52 14.82
N THR A 145 -10.52 17.72 15.28
CA THR A 145 -11.41 18.89 15.22
C THR A 145 -11.81 19.22 13.78
N LYS A 146 -10.87 19.20 12.83
CA LYS A 146 -11.18 19.40 11.40
C LYS A 146 -12.19 18.36 10.89
N HIS A 147 -11.98 17.08 11.23
CA HIS A 147 -12.86 15.99 10.82
C HIS A 147 -14.24 16.05 11.51
N ASP A 148 -14.32 16.50 12.76
CA ASP A 148 -15.58 16.76 13.46
C ASP A 148 -16.36 17.88 12.77
N ASN A 149 -15.70 19.00 12.45
CA ASN A 149 -16.34 20.13 11.75
C ASN A 149 -16.86 19.74 10.37
N LEU A 150 -16.07 19.01 9.57
CA LEU A 150 -16.51 18.52 8.25
C LEU A 150 -17.75 17.62 8.35
N ARG A 151 -17.81 16.77 9.37
CA ARG A 151 -18.99 15.91 9.61
C ARG A 151 -20.21 16.69 10.05
N GLN A 152 -20.03 17.75 10.85
CA GLN A 152 -21.12 18.63 11.25
C GLN A 152 -21.65 19.43 10.06
N SER A 153 -20.77 20.00 9.23
CA SER A 153 -21.15 20.71 7.99
C SER A 153 -21.96 19.79 7.09
N PHE A 154 -21.45 18.60 6.81
CA PHE A 154 -22.18 17.61 6.01
C PHE A 154 -23.52 17.24 6.62
N ALA A 155 -23.62 17.07 7.95
CA ALA A 155 -24.88 16.70 8.58
C ALA A 155 -25.95 17.78 8.37
N GLN A 156 -25.55 19.06 8.40
CA GLN A 156 -26.41 20.19 8.12
C GLN A 156 -26.80 20.26 6.64
N GLU A 157 -25.82 20.22 5.73
CA GLU A 157 -26.04 20.19 4.27
C GLU A 157 -26.95 19.03 3.86
N TRP A 158 -26.71 17.84 4.42
CA TRP A 158 -27.54 16.66 4.18
C TRP A 158 -28.99 16.86 4.62
N LYS A 159 -29.21 17.53 5.77
CA LYS A 159 -30.55 17.84 6.25
C LYS A 159 -31.24 18.81 5.28
N GLU A 160 -30.53 19.81 4.78
CA GLU A 160 -31.04 20.79 3.81
C GLU A 160 -31.38 20.12 2.47
N ILE A 161 -30.53 19.21 1.99
CA ILE A 161 -30.79 18.39 0.80
C ILE A 161 -32.08 17.58 0.98
N LEU A 162 -32.23 16.89 2.10
CA LEU A 162 -33.45 16.13 2.38
C LEU A 162 -34.69 17.03 2.42
N VAL A 163 -34.64 18.16 3.13
CA VAL A 163 -35.76 19.11 3.17
C VAL A 163 -36.10 19.59 1.77
N SER A 164 -35.11 19.95 0.96
CA SER A 164 -35.32 20.36 -0.44
C SER A 164 -36.01 19.27 -1.26
N TRP A 165 -35.57 18.01 -1.16
CA TRP A 165 -36.20 16.90 -1.87
C TRP A 165 -37.64 16.63 -1.43
N TYR A 166 -37.92 16.67 -0.12
CA TYR A 166 -39.27 16.45 0.41
C TYR A 166 -40.21 17.65 0.21
N CYS A 167 -39.68 18.88 0.09
CA CYS A 167 -40.49 20.07 -0.17
C CYS A 167 -40.80 20.26 -1.66
N LYS A 168 -39.83 19.95 -2.54
CA LYS A 168 -40.01 20.10 -4.00
C LYS A 168 -40.65 18.88 -4.63
N GLY A 169 -40.29 17.69 -4.17
CA GLY A 169 -40.78 16.40 -4.69
C GLY A 169 -41.89 15.80 -3.85
N SER A 170 -42.48 14.71 -4.34
CA SER A 170 -43.38 13.89 -3.52
C SER A 170 -42.60 13.10 -2.45
N PRO A 171 -43.22 12.69 -1.33
CA PRO A 171 -42.55 11.87 -0.32
C PRO A 171 -41.97 10.56 -0.88
N GLU A 172 -42.64 9.95 -1.87
CA GLU A 172 -42.17 8.76 -2.57
C GLU A 172 -40.90 9.05 -3.40
N LEU A 173 -40.88 10.21 -4.10
CA LEU A 173 -39.73 10.65 -4.88
C LEU A 173 -38.52 10.91 -3.99
N ALA A 174 -38.71 11.65 -2.90
CA ALA A 174 -37.65 11.96 -1.95
C ALA A 174 -37.08 10.69 -1.30
N ALA A 175 -37.93 9.72 -0.91
CA ALA A 175 -37.48 8.44 -0.39
C ALA A 175 -36.71 7.61 -1.44
N THR A 176 -37.12 7.68 -2.71
CA THR A 176 -36.40 7.05 -3.84
C THR A 176 -35.02 7.66 -4.03
N PHE A 177 -34.92 8.99 -4.04
CA PHE A 177 -33.65 9.71 -4.16
C PHE A 177 -32.73 9.48 -2.96
N GLU A 178 -33.27 9.41 -1.75
CA GLU A 178 -32.50 9.07 -0.55
C GLU A 178 -31.90 7.65 -0.65
N LEU A 179 -32.68 6.65 -1.07
CA LEU A 179 -32.18 5.30 -1.27
C LEU A 179 -31.14 5.24 -2.40
N ALA A 180 -31.38 5.92 -3.53
CA ALA A 180 -30.43 5.99 -4.64
C ALA A 180 -29.10 6.61 -4.20
N TYR A 181 -29.15 7.73 -3.49
CA TYR A 181 -27.97 8.42 -2.96
C TYR A 181 -27.11 7.50 -2.07
N TRP A 182 -27.72 6.81 -1.11
CA TRP A 182 -26.96 5.92 -0.23
C TRP A 182 -26.49 4.64 -0.95
N THR A 183 -27.21 4.19 -1.98
CA THR A 183 -26.78 3.07 -2.84
C THR A 183 -25.48 3.39 -3.56
N VAL A 184 -25.28 4.62 -4.02
CA VAL A 184 -24.00 5.06 -4.62
C VAL A 184 -22.86 4.86 -3.64
N TRP A 185 -23.01 5.30 -2.40
CA TRP A 185 -21.96 5.17 -1.38
C TRP A 185 -21.70 3.73 -0.98
N ILE A 186 -22.73 2.87 -0.93
CA ILE A 186 -22.55 1.42 -0.75
C ILE A 186 -21.73 0.83 -1.91
N SER A 187 -22.04 1.19 -3.15
CA SER A 187 -21.29 0.72 -4.32
C SER A 187 -19.81 1.14 -4.28
N ARG A 188 -19.53 2.37 -3.82
CA ARG A 188 -18.15 2.87 -3.66
C ARG A 188 -17.40 2.14 -2.55
N TRP A 189 -18.07 1.84 -1.44
CA TRP A 189 -17.48 1.02 -0.35
C TRP A 189 -17.21 -0.41 -0.80
N ALA A 190 -18.07 -1.01 -1.64
CA ALA A 190 -17.80 -2.31 -2.26
C ALA A 190 -16.47 -2.28 -3.02
N LYS A 191 -16.26 -1.24 -3.84
CA LYS A 191 -15.02 -1.06 -4.61
C LYS A 191 -13.80 -0.80 -3.73
N GLU A 192 -13.92 0.03 -2.70
CA GLU A 192 -12.84 0.31 -1.76
C GLU A 192 -12.40 -0.98 -1.04
N ASN A 193 -13.35 -1.79 -0.57
CA ASN A 193 -13.07 -3.07 0.07
C ASN A 193 -12.42 -4.08 -0.90
N ASN A 194 -12.82 -4.09 -2.18
CA ASN A 194 -12.14 -4.87 -3.22
C ASN A 194 -10.67 -4.48 -3.40
N LEU A 195 -10.37 -3.17 -3.37
CA LEU A 195 -8.98 -2.70 -3.50
C LEU A 195 -8.17 -3.04 -2.25
N LYS A 196 -8.78 -2.92 -1.06
CA LYS A 196 -8.13 -3.29 0.20
C LYS A 196 -7.84 -4.79 0.28
N SER A 197 -8.77 -5.65 -0.14
CA SER A 197 -8.55 -7.11 -0.08
C SER A 197 -7.35 -7.55 -0.93
N ARG A 198 -7.19 -6.97 -2.13
CA ARG A 198 -6.04 -7.23 -3.02
C ARG A 198 -4.69 -6.78 -2.45
N ARG A 199 -4.68 -5.75 -1.60
CA ARG A 199 -3.46 -5.17 -0.99
C ARG A 199 -3.17 -5.72 0.40
N ALA A 200 -4.17 -6.27 1.07
CA ALA A 200 -4.04 -6.77 2.43
C ALA A 200 -3.26 -8.08 2.45
N ILE A 201 -2.41 -8.24 3.48
CA ILE A 201 -1.74 -9.51 3.79
C ILE A 201 -2.52 -10.26 4.87
N LYS A 202 -2.98 -9.55 5.92
CA LYS A 202 -3.65 -10.13 7.09
C LYS A 202 -5.18 -10.08 7.03
N TYR A 203 -5.74 -9.03 6.42
CA TYR A 203 -7.18 -8.70 6.50
C TYR A 203 -7.93 -8.98 5.18
N THR A 204 -7.38 -9.82 4.30
CA THR A 204 -7.95 -10.10 2.97
C THR A 204 -9.38 -10.62 3.05
N THR A 205 -9.63 -11.63 3.89
CA THR A 205 -10.96 -12.24 4.07
C THR A 205 -11.98 -11.23 4.59
N GLU A 206 -11.62 -10.44 5.61
CA GLU A 206 -12.51 -9.42 6.18
C GLU A 206 -12.95 -8.40 5.12
N TYR A 207 -12.01 -7.95 4.27
CA TYR A 207 -12.35 -7.02 3.19
C TYR A 207 -13.18 -7.68 2.08
N GLN A 208 -12.96 -8.97 1.78
CA GLN A 208 -13.80 -9.71 0.84
C GLN A 208 -15.24 -9.88 1.34
N GLU A 209 -15.43 -10.18 2.62
CA GLU A 209 -16.76 -10.27 3.24
C GLU A 209 -17.49 -8.92 3.18
N LYS A 210 -16.79 -7.82 3.53
CA LYS A 210 -17.35 -6.47 3.45
C LYS A 210 -17.69 -6.06 2.01
N GLU A 211 -16.84 -6.40 1.05
CA GLU A 211 -17.12 -6.23 -0.38
C GLU A 211 -18.41 -6.95 -0.78
N GLN A 212 -18.55 -8.23 -0.39
CA GLN A 212 -19.72 -9.04 -0.72
C GLN A 212 -21.00 -8.49 -0.08
N ILE A 213 -20.95 -8.07 1.18
CA ILE A 213 -22.06 -7.41 1.87
C ILE A 213 -22.49 -6.16 1.10
N CYS A 214 -21.54 -5.29 0.73
CA CYS A 214 -21.86 -4.06 0.02
C CYS A 214 -22.48 -4.34 -1.36
N TYR A 215 -21.94 -5.29 -2.14
CA TYR A 215 -22.55 -5.66 -3.43
C TYR A 215 -23.94 -6.26 -3.26
N THR A 216 -24.17 -7.07 -2.23
CA THR A 216 -25.49 -7.63 -1.92
C THR A 216 -26.50 -6.53 -1.64
N LEU A 217 -26.13 -5.57 -0.80
CA LEU A 217 -26.99 -4.42 -0.48
C LEU A 217 -27.25 -3.55 -1.72
N LYS A 218 -26.23 -3.28 -2.53
CA LYS A 218 -26.35 -2.54 -3.78
C LYS A 218 -27.28 -3.24 -4.77
N ASN A 219 -27.13 -4.55 -4.96
CA ASN A 219 -27.98 -5.32 -5.88
C ASN A 219 -29.43 -5.36 -5.39
N LYS A 220 -29.63 -5.50 -4.07
CA LYS A 220 -30.96 -5.43 -3.45
C LYS A 220 -31.62 -4.07 -3.69
N SER A 221 -30.90 -2.96 -3.48
CA SER A 221 -31.49 -1.63 -3.64
C SER A 221 -31.75 -1.26 -5.09
N VAL A 222 -30.87 -1.59 -6.04
CA VAL A 222 -31.15 -1.33 -7.48
C VAL A 222 -32.36 -2.12 -7.97
N LYS A 223 -32.55 -3.35 -7.51
CA LYS A 223 -33.78 -4.12 -7.78
C LYS A 223 -35.02 -3.40 -7.25
N LEU A 224 -34.97 -2.86 -6.04
CA LEU A 224 -36.09 -2.09 -5.46
C LEU A 224 -36.34 -0.79 -6.23
N LEU A 225 -35.28 -0.01 -6.50
CA LEU A 225 -35.37 1.26 -7.22
C LEU A 225 -35.97 1.08 -8.62
N SER A 226 -35.67 -0.04 -9.29
CA SER A 226 -36.23 -0.34 -10.62
C SER A 226 -37.75 -0.53 -10.66
N LYS A 227 -38.41 -0.70 -9.51
CA LYS A 227 -39.87 -0.80 -9.42
C LYS A 227 -40.56 0.56 -9.32
N THR A 228 -39.81 1.66 -9.22
CA THR A 228 -40.38 3.00 -9.03
C THR A 228 -40.76 3.64 -10.37
N PRO A 229 -41.75 4.56 -10.40
CA PRO A 229 -42.06 5.33 -11.61
C PRO A 229 -40.95 6.32 -12.00
N PHE A 230 -39.96 6.52 -11.13
CA PHE A 230 -38.83 7.43 -11.34
C PHE A 230 -37.60 6.73 -11.95
N ALA A 231 -37.74 5.44 -12.26
CA ALA A 231 -36.65 4.62 -12.75
C ALA A 231 -36.81 4.26 -14.22
N LYS A 232 -35.73 4.40 -14.99
CA LYS A 232 -35.63 3.95 -16.37
C LYS A 232 -34.56 2.88 -16.48
N LEU A 233 -34.98 1.68 -16.88
CA LEU A 233 -34.08 0.56 -17.12
C LEU A 233 -33.78 0.44 -18.62
N SER A 234 -32.50 0.33 -18.96
CA SER A 234 -31.98 0.17 -20.33
C SER A 234 -30.87 -0.87 -20.35
N PHE A 235 -30.40 -1.26 -21.54
CA PHE A 235 -29.34 -2.25 -21.69
C PHE A 235 -28.23 -1.74 -22.62
N TYR A 236 -26.99 -1.90 -22.18
CA TYR A 236 -25.79 -1.63 -22.95
C TYR A 236 -25.12 -2.95 -23.34
N MET A 237 -24.81 -3.10 -24.62
CA MET A 237 -24.09 -4.24 -25.16
C MET A 237 -22.93 -3.72 -26.02
N PRO A 238 -21.67 -3.94 -25.62
CA PRO A 238 -20.52 -3.53 -26.44
C PRO A 238 -20.37 -4.46 -27.66
N ASP A 239 -19.55 -4.05 -28.64
CA ASP A 239 -19.23 -4.84 -29.83
C ASP A 239 -18.63 -6.22 -29.51
N SER A 240 -17.88 -6.30 -28.40
CA SER A 240 -17.30 -7.53 -27.86
C SER A 240 -17.88 -7.81 -26.48
N PRO A 241 -19.09 -8.39 -26.39
CA PRO A 241 -19.82 -8.56 -25.14
C PRO A 241 -19.31 -9.73 -24.31
N ASP A 242 -18.63 -10.69 -24.93
CA ASP A 242 -18.21 -11.94 -24.29
C ASP A 242 -16.82 -11.80 -23.66
N LYS A 243 -16.60 -12.49 -22.54
CA LYS A 243 -15.26 -12.68 -21.98
C LYS A 243 -14.77 -14.07 -22.35
N ILE A 244 -13.61 -14.12 -22.99
CA ILE A 244 -13.01 -15.37 -23.45
C ILE A 244 -11.80 -15.67 -22.56
N TYR A 245 -11.84 -16.80 -21.86
CA TYR A 245 -10.70 -17.37 -21.16
C TYR A 245 -10.10 -18.49 -22.01
N ILE A 246 -8.78 -18.43 -22.19
CA ILE A 246 -8.08 -19.35 -23.07
C ILE A 246 -6.89 -19.92 -22.31
N SER A 247 -6.76 -21.24 -22.28
CA SER A 247 -5.56 -21.96 -21.85
C SER A 247 -5.10 -22.88 -22.98
N PHE A 248 -3.90 -22.63 -23.50
CA PHE A 248 -3.33 -23.45 -24.55
C PHE A 248 -2.69 -24.70 -23.95
N CYS A 249 -2.79 -25.83 -24.65
CA CYS A 249 -1.91 -26.96 -24.37
C CYS A 249 -0.47 -26.64 -24.82
N ASP A 250 0.52 -27.41 -24.37
CA ASP A 250 1.93 -27.15 -24.66
C ASP A 250 2.19 -26.92 -26.16
N LYS A 251 1.62 -27.75 -27.03
CA LYS A 251 1.76 -27.60 -28.49
C LYS A 251 1.28 -26.23 -28.99
N HIS A 252 0.06 -25.83 -28.64
CA HIS A 252 -0.50 -24.55 -29.10
C HIS A 252 0.10 -23.35 -28.38
N PHE A 253 0.71 -23.56 -27.21
CA PHE A 253 1.44 -22.52 -26.51
C PHE A 253 2.79 -22.24 -27.18
N GLU A 254 3.51 -23.27 -27.62
CA GLU A 254 4.73 -23.07 -28.42
C GLU A 254 4.41 -22.44 -29.77
N ASP A 255 3.36 -22.89 -30.46
CA ASP A 255 2.87 -22.28 -31.71
C ASP A 255 2.54 -20.78 -31.49
N PHE A 256 1.79 -20.46 -30.42
CA PHE A 256 1.53 -19.08 -30.03
C PHE A 256 2.81 -18.27 -29.79
N LYS A 257 3.84 -18.83 -29.14
CA LYS A 257 5.12 -18.13 -28.94
C LYS A 257 5.79 -17.78 -30.26
N ASP A 258 5.76 -18.68 -31.23
CA ASP A 258 6.33 -18.43 -32.55
C ASP A 258 5.59 -17.28 -33.26
N PHE A 259 4.25 -17.28 -33.23
CA PHE A 259 3.46 -16.16 -33.75
C PHE A 259 3.73 -14.84 -33.01
N ARG A 260 3.85 -14.89 -31.68
CA ARG A 260 4.17 -13.71 -30.88
C ARG A 260 5.56 -13.14 -31.22
N ASN A 261 6.55 -14.01 -31.38
CA ASN A 261 7.94 -13.60 -31.66
C ASN A 261 8.08 -13.06 -33.08
N ASN A 262 7.40 -13.66 -34.07
CA ASN A 262 7.57 -13.31 -35.47
C ASN A 262 6.60 -12.21 -35.93
N LEU A 263 5.37 -12.18 -35.42
CA LEU A 263 4.29 -11.30 -35.88
C LEU A 263 3.77 -10.35 -34.80
N GLY A 264 4.26 -10.46 -33.55
CA GLY A 264 3.85 -9.59 -32.45
C GLY A 264 2.46 -9.89 -31.88
N PHE A 265 1.84 -11.02 -32.25
CA PHE A 265 0.48 -11.33 -31.86
C PHE A 265 0.33 -11.45 -30.35
N ASN A 266 -0.72 -10.82 -29.82
CA ASN A 266 -1.20 -11.10 -28.49
C ASN A 266 -2.03 -12.39 -28.46
N LYS A 267 -2.36 -12.86 -27.26
CA LYS A 267 -3.03 -14.15 -27.06
C LYS A 267 -4.42 -14.22 -27.72
N MET A 268 -5.16 -13.12 -27.72
CA MET A 268 -6.49 -13.06 -28.33
C MET A 268 -6.40 -13.01 -29.85
N GLU A 269 -5.49 -12.20 -30.40
CA GLU A 269 -5.24 -12.12 -31.84
C GLU A 269 -4.87 -13.48 -32.42
N TYR A 270 -3.97 -14.22 -31.75
CA TYR A 270 -3.62 -15.57 -32.15
C TYR A 270 -4.82 -16.52 -32.11
N TYR A 271 -5.63 -16.45 -31.06
CA TYR A 271 -6.85 -17.26 -30.96
C TYR A 271 -7.87 -16.92 -32.04
N ASP A 272 -8.13 -15.64 -32.33
CA ASP A 272 -9.12 -15.23 -33.32
C ASP A 272 -8.72 -15.70 -34.73
N ASN A 273 -7.43 -15.61 -35.07
CA ASN A 273 -6.89 -16.11 -36.33
C ASN A 273 -6.91 -17.65 -36.42
N ASN A 274 -6.80 -18.36 -35.28
CA ASN A 274 -6.69 -19.81 -35.23
C ASN A 274 -7.89 -20.50 -34.57
N LYS A 275 -9.03 -19.82 -34.49
CA LYS A 275 -10.18 -20.22 -33.66
C LYS A 275 -10.67 -21.64 -33.96
N LYS A 276 -10.80 -21.99 -35.24
CA LYS A 276 -11.23 -23.32 -35.69
C LYS A 276 -10.23 -24.42 -35.30
N TYR A 277 -8.94 -24.10 -35.32
CA TYR A 277 -7.87 -25.03 -34.99
C TYR A 277 -7.79 -25.27 -33.48
N ILE A 278 -7.82 -24.19 -32.70
CA ILE A 278 -7.81 -24.26 -31.23
C ILE A 278 -9.07 -24.92 -30.67
N ASN A 279 -10.26 -24.56 -31.16
CA ASN A 279 -11.53 -25.12 -30.65
C ASN A 279 -11.74 -26.61 -30.99
N LYS A 280 -10.99 -27.16 -31.96
CA LYS A 280 -10.98 -28.61 -32.25
C LYS A 280 -10.03 -29.39 -31.33
N CYS A 281 -9.15 -28.71 -30.60
CA CYS A 281 -8.19 -29.36 -29.71
C CYS A 281 -8.85 -29.69 -28.37
N ASN A 282 -8.88 -30.96 -28.01
CA ASN A 282 -9.40 -31.44 -26.72
C ASN A 282 -8.48 -31.14 -25.51
N LYS A 283 -7.25 -30.67 -25.74
CA LYS A 283 -6.30 -30.29 -24.67
C LYS A 283 -6.27 -28.79 -24.41
N CYS A 284 -6.83 -27.98 -25.29
CA CYS A 284 -6.99 -26.55 -25.07
C CYS A 284 -8.29 -26.30 -24.30
N ILE A 285 -8.26 -25.33 -23.40
CA ILE A 285 -9.45 -24.87 -22.68
C ILE A 285 -9.82 -23.52 -23.25
N VAL A 286 -11.06 -23.40 -23.73
CA VAL A 286 -11.63 -22.14 -24.22
C VAL A 286 -12.99 -21.99 -23.57
N ASP A 287 -13.06 -21.13 -22.56
CA ASP A 287 -14.29 -20.83 -21.84
C ASP A 287 -14.79 -19.45 -22.29
N ILE A 288 -16.07 -19.37 -22.66
CA ILE A 288 -16.69 -18.13 -23.12
C ILE A 288 -17.85 -17.77 -22.19
N ASP A 289 -17.65 -16.72 -21.40
CA ASP A 289 -18.69 -16.12 -20.60
C ASP A 289 -19.47 -15.14 -21.48
N LYS A 290 -20.64 -15.57 -21.96
CA LYS A 290 -21.47 -14.76 -22.86
C LYS A 290 -21.99 -13.51 -22.17
N ASN A 291 -21.97 -12.38 -22.87
CA ASN A 291 -22.45 -11.08 -22.39
C ASN A 291 -21.81 -10.61 -21.08
N TYR A 292 -20.60 -11.08 -20.75
CA TYR A 292 -19.88 -10.71 -19.54
C TYR A 292 -19.70 -9.19 -19.39
N TYR A 293 -19.40 -8.49 -20.50
CA TYR A 293 -19.18 -7.05 -20.53
C TYR A 293 -20.46 -6.24 -20.79
N SER A 294 -21.59 -6.90 -20.99
CA SER A 294 -22.88 -6.24 -21.16
C SER A 294 -23.44 -5.80 -19.81
N LEU A 295 -24.14 -4.67 -19.79
CA LEU A 295 -24.58 -4.00 -18.57
C LEU A 295 -26.06 -3.64 -18.65
N TYR A 296 -26.81 -3.97 -17.60
CA TYR A 296 -28.04 -3.27 -17.31
C TYR A 296 -27.73 -1.87 -16.76
N TYR A 297 -28.44 -0.87 -17.26
CA TYR A 297 -28.32 0.51 -16.87
C TYR A 297 -29.63 0.99 -16.27
N LEU A 298 -29.61 1.26 -14.97
CA LEU A 298 -30.74 1.82 -14.23
C LEU A 298 -30.47 3.30 -13.97
N GLU A 299 -31.30 4.17 -14.55
CA GLU A 299 -31.33 5.59 -14.24
C GLU A 299 -32.47 5.89 -13.28
N VAL A 300 -32.25 6.74 -12.29
CA VAL A 300 -33.26 7.30 -11.40
C VAL A 300 -33.20 8.82 -11.52
N SER A 301 -34.27 9.40 -12.06
CA SER A 301 -34.36 10.82 -12.40
C SER A 301 -35.80 11.32 -12.24
N SER A 302 -35.98 12.65 -12.21
CA SER A 302 -37.29 13.27 -12.15
C SER A 302 -37.22 14.69 -12.71
N GLU A 303 -38.25 15.10 -13.44
CA GLU A 303 -38.38 16.49 -13.92
C GLU A 303 -38.46 17.50 -12.77
N THR A 304 -39.05 17.09 -11.63
CA THR A 304 -39.19 17.94 -10.44
C THR A 304 -37.85 18.22 -9.76
N LEU A 305 -36.90 17.27 -9.86
CA LEU A 305 -35.55 17.35 -9.30
C LEU A 305 -34.52 17.19 -10.44
N SER A 306 -34.66 17.99 -11.50
CA SER A 306 -33.90 17.86 -12.75
C SER A 306 -32.39 17.93 -12.61
N ASP A 307 -31.88 18.62 -11.58
CA ASP A 307 -30.46 18.82 -11.35
C ASP A 307 -29.75 17.55 -10.83
N ILE A 308 -30.52 16.51 -10.49
CA ILE A 308 -30.02 15.33 -9.82
C ILE A 308 -30.51 14.09 -10.56
N THR A 309 -29.54 13.28 -10.99
CA THR A 309 -29.79 11.97 -11.59
C THR A 309 -28.82 10.97 -10.98
N PHE A 310 -29.34 9.79 -10.63
CA PHE A 310 -28.53 8.67 -10.18
C PHE A 310 -28.53 7.60 -11.25
N SER A 311 -27.39 6.97 -11.48
CA SER A 311 -27.30 5.83 -12.38
C SER A 311 -26.54 4.67 -11.77
N PHE A 312 -26.95 3.46 -12.12
CA PHE A 312 -26.36 2.23 -11.62
C PHE A 312 -26.17 1.24 -12.75
N HIS A 313 -24.98 0.66 -12.80
CA HIS A 313 -24.67 -0.43 -13.71
C HIS A 313 -24.69 -1.76 -12.97
N THR A 314 -25.33 -2.76 -13.55
CA THR A 314 -25.30 -4.13 -13.06
C THR A 314 -24.88 -5.04 -14.21
N PRO A 315 -23.79 -5.82 -14.05
CA PRO A 315 -23.38 -6.80 -15.05
C PRO A 315 -24.52 -7.73 -15.45
N PHE A 316 -24.61 -8.07 -16.74
CA PHE A 316 -25.64 -8.95 -17.27
C PHE A 316 -25.81 -10.25 -16.45
N PRO A 317 -24.75 -10.98 -16.07
CA PRO A 317 -24.91 -12.22 -15.30
C PRO A 317 -25.65 -12.04 -13.98
N ILE A 318 -25.54 -10.87 -13.36
CA ILE A 318 -26.21 -10.54 -12.09
C ILE A 318 -27.61 -10.01 -12.36
N GLY A 319 -27.75 -9.05 -13.28
CA GLY A 319 -29.04 -8.40 -13.54
C GLY A 319 -30.08 -9.34 -14.15
N ASN A 320 -29.64 -10.30 -14.96
CA ASN A 320 -30.52 -11.27 -15.62
C ASN A 320 -31.25 -12.19 -14.63
N GLU A 321 -30.82 -12.25 -13.36
CA GLU A 321 -31.53 -13.00 -12.31
C GLU A 321 -32.85 -12.32 -11.88
N PHE A 322 -33.00 -11.01 -12.10
CA PHE A 322 -34.16 -10.27 -11.56
C PHE A 322 -34.68 -9.13 -12.44
N TRP A 323 -34.08 -8.87 -13.59
CA TRP A 323 -34.57 -7.90 -14.57
C TRP A 323 -34.98 -8.56 -15.88
N PRO A 324 -35.82 -7.87 -16.68
CA PRO A 324 -36.27 -8.40 -17.97
C PRO A 324 -35.10 -8.75 -18.90
N PRO A 325 -35.32 -9.64 -19.88
CA PRO A 325 -34.29 -9.99 -20.85
C PRO A 325 -33.84 -8.74 -21.64
N PRO A 326 -32.56 -8.65 -22.05
CA PRO A 326 -32.04 -7.48 -22.75
C PRO A 326 -32.86 -7.02 -23.97
N LYS A 327 -33.45 -7.98 -24.70
CA LYS A 327 -34.25 -7.72 -25.90
C LYS A 327 -35.54 -6.92 -25.63
N SER A 328 -36.04 -6.91 -24.40
CA SER A 328 -37.24 -6.16 -24.03
C SER A 328 -36.93 -4.76 -23.49
N LEU A 329 -35.66 -4.37 -23.45
CA LEU A 329 -35.22 -3.09 -22.91
C LEU A 329 -34.70 -2.17 -24.02
N PRO A 330 -34.83 -0.84 -23.85
CA PRO A 330 -34.18 0.12 -24.74
C PRO A 330 -32.67 -0.13 -24.78
N ALA A 331 -32.12 -0.24 -25.99
CA ALA A 331 -30.68 -0.24 -26.19
C ALA A 331 -30.14 1.18 -26.00
N ILE A 332 -29.00 1.29 -25.33
CA ILE A 332 -28.29 2.55 -25.15
C ILE A 332 -26.82 2.40 -25.50
N GLU A 333 -26.21 3.48 -25.95
CA GLU A 333 -24.76 3.61 -25.95
C GLU A 333 -24.31 4.09 -24.57
N HIS A 334 -23.20 3.54 -24.08
CA HIS A 334 -22.62 3.96 -22.81
C HIS A 334 -21.30 4.66 -23.02
N TYR A 335 -21.23 5.92 -22.59
CA TYR A 335 -20.01 6.72 -22.54
C TYR A 335 -19.59 6.86 -21.06
N GLU A 336 -18.33 6.52 -20.73
CA GLU A 336 -17.81 6.76 -19.39
C GLU A 336 -17.75 8.28 -19.13
N ASN A 337 -18.57 8.76 -18.19
CA ASN A 337 -18.51 10.16 -17.74
C ASN A 337 -17.70 10.27 -16.43
N ASP A 338 -16.84 11.29 -16.37
CA ASP A 338 -16.13 11.68 -15.15
C ASP A 338 -17.03 12.53 -14.24
N GLY A 339 -17.40 11.99 -13.08
CA GLY A 339 -18.23 12.68 -12.10
C GLY A 339 -18.29 12.00 -10.73
N ILE A 340 -19.02 12.60 -9.77
CA ILE A 340 -19.26 12.04 -8.43
C ILE A 340 -20.04 10.70 -8.50
N PHE A 341 -20.64 10.37 -9.63
CA PHE A 341 -21.37 9.10 -9.82
C PHE A 341 -20.65 8.12 -10.78
N ARG A 342 -19.34 8.31 -11.03
CA ARG A 342 -18.57 7.39 -11.88
C ARG A 342 -18.60 5.95 -11.35
N PHE A 343 -18.98 5.03 -12.22
CA PHE A 343 -18.99 3.59 -11.93
C PHE A 343 -17.58 3.08 -11.60
N GLY A 344 -17.47 2.20 -10.61
CA GLY A 344 -16.21 1.55 -10.26
C GLY A 344 -15.17 2.44 -9.54
N ARG A 345 -15.55 3.65 -9.09
CA ARG A 345 -14.69 4.51 -8.27
C ARG A 345 -14.75 4.13 -6.77
N PRO A 346 -13.62 3.97 -6.07
CA PRO A 346 -13.60 3.77 -4.62
C PRO A 346 -13.88 5.07 -3.85
N VAL A 347 -14.23 4.96 -2.57
CA VAL A 347 -14.34 6.11 -1.67
C VAL A 347 -12.95 6.74 -1.46
N LEU A 348 -12.81 8.06 -1.67
CA LEU A 348 -11.56 8.78 -1.44
C LEU A 348 -11.28 9.00 0.05
N ASP A 349 -10.05 9.32 0.40
CA ASP A 349 -9.65 9.48 1.81
C ASP A 349 -10.34 10.68 2.48
N GLU A 350 -10.56 11.77 1.75
CA GLU A 350 -11.33 12.93 2.22
C GLU A 350 -12.81 12.56 2.39
N GLU A 351 -13.37 11.79 1.46
CA GLU A 351 -14.76 11.32 1.51
C GLU A 351 -14.97 10.37 2.71
N LYS A 352 -13.98 9.54 3.08
CA LYS A 352 -14.05 8.63 4.25
C LYS A 352 -14.24 9.36 5.57
N ILE A 353 -13.89 10.65 5.65
CA ILE A 353 -14.12 11.47 6.85
C ILE A 353 -15.62 11.59 7.13
N VAL A 354 -16.40 11.82 6.07
CA VAL A 354 -17.85 12.06 6.11
C VAL A 354 -18.63 10.77 5.91
N TYR A 355 -18.29 10.01 4.87
CA TYR A 355 -18.94 8.77 4.45
C TYR A 355 -18.24 7.54 5.05
N ARG A 356 -18.10 7.52 6.38
CA ARG A 356 -17.57 6.33 7.08
C ARG A 356 -18.46 5.13 6.79
N GLU A 357 -17.86 3.97 6.51
CA GLU A 357 -18.58 2.73 6.16
C GLU A 357 -19.78 2.44 7.08
N LYS A 358 -19.57 2.49 8.40
CA LYS A 358 -20.64 2.28 9.39
C LYS A 358 -21.79 3.29 9.31
N ASP A 359 -21.50 4.55 9.00
CA ASP A 359 -22.49 5.62 8.94
C ASP A 359 -23.28 5.51 7.62
N VAL A 360 -22.59 5.17 6.52
CA VAL A 360 -23.20 4.85 5.22
C VAL A 360 -24.17 3.68 5.37
N LEU A 361 -23.74 2.57 6.00
CA LEU A 361 -24.60 1.41 6.25
C LEU A 361 -25.84 1.77 7.07
N LYS A 362 -25.66 2.54 8.15
CA LYS A 362 -26.78 3.01 8.98
C LYS A 362 -27.77 3.86 8.17
N ARG A 363 -27.27 4.83 7.40
CA ARG A 363 -28.12 5.73 6.59
C ARG A 363 -28.80 5.01 5.44
N PHE A 364 -28.10 4.08 4.79
CA PHE A 364 -28.65 3.19 3.78
C PHE A 364 -29.81 2.35 4.32
N ASN A 365 -29.65 1.73 5.49
CA ASN A 365 -30.72 0.93 6.10
C ASN A 365 -31.94 1.80 6.44
N ASN A 366 -31.72 3.00 6.98
CA ASN A 366 -32.80 3.95 7.23
C ASN A 366 -33.51 4.37 5.92
N ALA A 367 -32.75 4.60 4.84
CA ALA A 367 -33.29 4.96 3.54
C ALA A 367 -34.12 3.82 2.93
N ILE A 368 -33.67 2.56 3.05
CA ILE A 368 -34.47 1.39 2.68
C ILE A 368 -35.78 1.35 3.46
N THR A 369 -35.74 1.53 4.78
CA THR A 369 -36.96 1.48 5.61
C THR A 369 -37.97 2.54 5.16
N LYS A 370 -37.52 3.78 4.92
CA LYS A 370 -38.37 4.85 4.41
C LYS A 370 -38.93 4.53 3.03
N PHE A 371 -38.10 4.03 2.12
CA PHE A 371 -38.50 3.65 0.77
C PHE A 371 -39.62 2.59 0.80
N LEU A 372 -39.48 1.58 1.65
CA LEU A 372 -40.46 0.50 1.80
C LEU A 372 -41.79 0.94 2.41
N LEU A 373 -41.91 2.16 2.97
CA LEU A 373 -43.22 2.69 3.37
C LEU A 373 -44.12 3.01 2.17
N TYR A 374 -43.51 3.32 1.02
CA TYR A 374 -44.21 3.75 -0.19
C TYR A 374 -44.32 2.65 -1.24
N TYR A 375 -43.33 1.77 -1.30
CA TYR A 375 -43.20 0.75 -2.34
C TYR A 375 -43.26 -0.66 -1.77
N GLN A 376 -44.27 -0.92 -0.91
CA GLN A 376 -44.59 -2.29 -0.51
C GLN A 376 -45.06 -3.06 -1.75
N GLY A 377 -44.24 -4.00 -2.19
CA GLY A 377 -44.50 -4.88 -3.33
C GLY A 377 -43.70 -6.15 -3.22
#